data_AF-A0A424QXA0-F1
#
_entry.id   AF-A0A424QXA0-F1
#
_cell.length_a   1.000
_cell.length_b   1.000
_cell.length_c   1.000
_cell.angle_alpha   90.00
_cell.angle_beta   90.00
_cell.angle_gamma   90.00
#
_symmetry.space_group_name_H-M   'P 1'
#
loop_
_entity.id
_entity.type
_entity.pdbx_description
1 polymer ?
#
loop_
_entity_poly.entity_id
_entity_poly.type
_entity_poly.pdbx_seq_one_letter_code
_entity_poly.pdbx_strand_id
1 'polypeptide(L)'
;MAWAPLGQLLDNNNPRVASVLNRLSTEYGVAPEVLLLMWLQKHPAGIIPVVGTTRSERYASLMQSAATEMKLEHWFELLEASWGQKVP
;
A
#
# COMPACT_ATOMS: atom_id res chain seq x y z
N MET A 1 12.73 -8.21 -3.94
CA MET A 1 12.75 -7.31 -2.76
C MET A 1 12.51 -5.89 -3.24
N ALA A 2 11.67 -5.11 -2.56
CA ALA A 2 11.42 -3.70 -2.87
C ALA A 2 12.04 -2.79 -1.80
N TRP A 3 12.81 -1.79 -2.23
CA TRP A 3 13.46 -0.80 -1.37
C TRP A 3 12.71 0.52 -1.44
N ALA A 4 12.71 1.27 -0.33
CA ALA A 4 11.91 2.49 -0.17
C ALA A 4 10.42 2.33 -0.59
N PRO A 5 9.74 1.25 -0.16
CA PRO A 5 8.41 0.87 -0.67
C PRO A 5 7.32 1.91 -0.43
N LEU A 6 7.51 2.78 0.57
CA LEU A 6 6.55 3.79 1.00
C LEU A 6 6.80 5.17 0.40
N GLY A 7 7.87 5.37 -0.39
CA GLY A 7 8.46 6.67 -0.79
C GLY A 7 7.49 7.78 -1.22
N GLN A 8 7.49 8.16 -2.51
CA GLN A 8 6.67 9.29 -2.99
C GLN A 8 5.16 9.00 -3.02
N LEU A 9 4.76 7.76 -2.80
CA LEU A 9 3.34 7.35 -2.83
C LEU A 9 2.53 7.95 -1.68
N LEU A 10 3.19 8.28 -0.56
CA LEU A 10 2.57 8.96 0.58
C LEU A 10 2.61 10.49 0.48
N ASP A 11 3.40 11.06 -0.44
CA ASP A 11 3.64 12.50 -0.51
C ASP A 11 2.45 13.30 -1.10
N ASN A 12 1.26 12.70 -1.20
CA ASN A 12 0.03 13.29 -1.77
C ASN A 12 0.19 13.90 -3.17
N ASN A 13 1.30 13.62 -3.85
CA ASN A 13 1.62 14.18 -5.16
C ASN A 13 0.75 13.57 -6.28
N ASN A 14 0.00 12.51 -5.97
CA ASN A 14 -0.99 11.90 -6.85
C ASN A 14 -2.36 11.83 -6.16
N PRO A 15 -3.27 12.81 -6.41
CA PRO A 15 -4.55 12.88 -5.72
C PRO A 15 -5.48 11.69 -6.02
N ARG A 16 -5.31 11.03 -7.19
CA ARG A 16 -6.07 9.82 -7.53
C ARG A 16 -5.72 8.67 -6.59
N VAL A 17 -4.42 8.43 -6.42
CA VAL A 17 -3.92 7.41 -5.49
C VAL A 17 -4.32 7.75 -4.06
N ALA A 18 -4.14 9.01 -3.63
CA ALA A 18 -4.50 9.43 -2.27
C ALA A 18 -5.99 9.21 -1.96
N SER A 19 -6.89 9.48 -2.92
CA SER A 19 -8.33 9.25 -2.76
C SER A 19 -8.66 7.76 -2.54
N VAL A 20 -8.14 6.88 -3.40
CA VAL A 20 -8.35 5.43 -3.28
C VAL A 20 -7.72 4.90 -1.99
N LEU A 21 -6.50 5.33 -1.68
CA LEU A 21 -5.76 4.92 -0.50
C LEU A 21 -6.51 5.28 0.79
N ASN A 22 -7.04 6.51 0.90
CA ASN A 22 -7.81 6.95 2.07
C ASN A 22 -9.11 6.16 2.24
N ARG A 23 -9.83 5.90 1.13
CA ARG A 23 -11.08 5.12 1.14
C ARG A 23 -10.81 3.69 1.62
N LEU A 24 -9.81 3.03 1.01
CA LEU A 24 -9.44 1.67 1.37
C LEU A 24 -8.84 1.58 2.78
N SER A 25 -8.06 2.56 3.22
CA SER A 25 -7.56 2.62 4.60
C SER A 25 -8.69 2.65 5.61
N THR A 26 -9.78 3.36 5.31
CA THR A 26 -11.00 3.36 6.15
C THR A 26 -11.69 2.01 6.12
N GLU A 27 -11.82 1.38 4.94
CA GLU A 27 -12.47 0.08 4.78
C GLU A 27 -11.72 -1.06 5.50
N TYR A 28 -10.40 -1.07 5.41
CA TYR A 28 -9.55 -2.07 6.06
C TYR A 28 -9.22 -1.74 7.52
N GLY A 29 -9.48 -0.51 7.97
CA GLY A 29 -9.13 -0.05 9.32
C GLY A 29 -7.62 0.03 9.56
N VAL A 30 -6.82 0.22 8.51
CA VAL A 30 -5.35 0.27 8.57
C VAL A 30 -4.81 1.59 8.05
N ALA A 31 -3.63 1.98 8.54
CA ALA A 31 -2.96 3.18 8.05
C ALA A 31 -2.61 3.06 6.55
N PRO A 32 -2.56 4.17 5.79
CA PRO A 32 -2.20 4.19 4.37
C PRO A 32 -0.87 3.48 4.06
N GLU A 33 0.10 3.61 4.95
CA GLU A 33 1.40 2.95 4.82
C GLU A 33 1.29 1.42 4.87
N VAL A 34 0.44 0.90 5.76
CA VAL A 34 0.17 -0.54 5.91
C VAL A 34 -0.50 -1.07 4.65
N LEU A 35 -1.48 -0.32 4.12
CA LEU A 35 -2.21 -0.68 2.92
C LEU A 35 -1.30 -0.76 1.69
N LEU A 36 -0.33 0.15 1.55
CA LEU A 36 0.67 0.11 0.48
C LEU A 36 1.58 -1.12 0.59
N LEU A 37 1.96 -1.52 1.80
CA LEU A 37 2.73 -2.75 2.00
C LEU A 37 1.91 -3.99 1.63
N MET A 38 0.64 -4.05 2.03
CA MET A 38 -0.28 -5.12 1.62
C MET A 38 -0.40 -5.20 0.10
N TRP A 39 -0.48 -4.04 -0.57
CA TRP A 39 -0.54 -3.96 -2.03
C TRP A 39 0.71 -4.54 -2.70
N LEU A 40 1.90 -4.22 -2.19
CA LEU A 40 3.15 -4.80 -2.69
C LEU A 40 3.23 -6.30 -2.42
N GLN A 41 2.88 -6.75 -1.21
CA GLN A 41 2.93 -8.16 -0.82
C GLN A 41 1.97 -9.03 -1.64
N LYS A 42 0.82 -8.49 -2.05
CA LYS A 42 -0.17 -9.19 -2.89
C LYS A 42 0.29 -9.36 -4.34
N HIS A 43 1.32 -8.63 -4.78
CA HIS A 43 1.80 -8.69 -6.16
C HIS A 43 2.22 -10.12 -6.55
N PRO A 44 1.85 -10.64 -7.74
CA PRO A 44 2.08 -12.03 -8.14
C PRO A 44 3.56 -12.44 -8.17
N ALA A 45 4.47 -11.50 -8.37
CA ALA A 45 5.92 -11.71 -8.27
C ALA A 45 6.45 -11.94 -6.85
N GLY A 46 5.60 -11.95 -5.81
CA GLY A 46 6.01 -12.19 -4.42
C GLY A 46 6.95 -11.11 -3.88
N ILE A 47 6.57 -9.83 -4.04
CA ILE A 47 7.42 -8.72 -3.63
C ILE A 47 7.53 -8.68 -2.11
N ILE A 48 8.76 -8.75 -1.61
CA ILE A 48 9.08 -8.56 -0.18
C ILE A 48 9.54 -7.12 0.03
N PRO A 49 8.70 -6.24 0.64
CA PRO A 49 9.08 -4.86 0.92
C PRO A 49 10.03 -4.78 2.12
N VAL A 50 11.08 -3.97 2.00
CA VAL A 50 12.02 -3.67 3.09
C VAL A 50 11.68 -2.31 3.67
N VAL A 51 11.31 -2.29 4.95
CA VAL A 51 10.97 -1.06 5.69
C VAL A 51 12.12 -0.63 6.58
N GLY A 52 12.57 0.61 6.42
CA GLY A 52 13.58 1.23 7.27
C GLY A 52 12.93 2.24 8.20
N THR A 53 12.77 1.90 9.48
CA THR A 53 12.32 2.86 10.50
C THR A 53 13.08 2.65 11.81
N THR A 54 13.39 3.74 12.48
CA THR A 54 13.99 3.75 13.83
C THR A 54 12.92 3.88 14.93
N ARG A 55 11.65 4.02 14.56
CA ARG A 55 10.51 4.18 15.49
C ARG A 55 9.80 2.85 15.69
N SER A 56 9.81 2.35 16.92
CA SER A 56 9.20 1.07 17.29
C SER A 56 7.69 1.06 17.06
N GLU A 57 6.99 2.16 17.33
CA GLU A 57 5.54 2.23 17.13
C GLU A 57 5.17 2.11 15.65
N ARG A 58 5.97 2.73 14.77
CA ARG A 58 5.78 2.65 13.33
C ARG A 58 6.04 1.23 12.83
N TYR A 59 7.11 0.59 13.32
CA TYR A 59 7.39 -0.81 12.98
C TYR A 59 6.22 -1.73 13.35
N ALA A 60 5.70 -1.61 14.58
CA ALA A 60 4.54 -2.40 15.03
C ALA A 60 3.29 -2.16 14.17
N SER A 61 3.06 -0.92 13.73
CA SER A 61 1.96 -0.59 12.80
C SER A 61 2.14 -1.28 11.44
N LEU A 62 3.34 -1.19 10.84
CA LEU A 62 3.63 -1.78 9.53
C LEU A 62 3.51 -3.31 9.51
N MET A 63 3.77 -3.98 10.65
CA MET A 63 3.60 -5.43 10.79
C MET A 63 2.16 -5.90 10.57
N GLN A 64 1.16 -5.03 10.71
CA GLN A 64 -0.23 -5.36 10.39
C GLN A 64 -0.41 -5.75 8.91
N SER A 65 0.48 -5.29 8.02
CA SER A 65 0.41 -5.63 6.59
C SER A 65 0.57 -7.12 6.33
N ALA A 66 1.32 -7.83 7.19
CA ALA A 66 1.53 -9.27 7.06
C ALA A 66 0.38 -10.12 7.64
N ALA A 67 -0.52 -9.51 8.43
CA ALA A 67 -1.61 -10.21 9.11
C ALA A 67 -2.92 -10.24 8.31
N THR A 68 -3.07 -9.32 7.35
CA THR A 68 -4.33 -9.10 6.62
C THR A 68 -4.09 -9.19 5.13
N GLU A 69 -5.00 -9.84 4.41
CA GLU A 69 -4.91 -9.98 2.96
C GLU A 69 -5.75 -8.94 2.22
N MET A 70 -5.17 -8.31 1.18
CA MET A 70 -5.88 -7.41 0.29
C MET A 70 -6.70 -8.20 -0.74
N LYS A 71 -7.91 -7.72 -1.02
CA LYS A 71 -8.78 -8.25 -2.08
C LYS A 71 -8.19 -7.91 -3.45
N LEU A 72 -8.39 -8.79 -4.44
CA LEU A 72 -7.80 -8.61 -5.76
C LEU A 72 -8.36 -7.36 -6.46
N GLU A 73 -9.64 -7.06 -6.27
CA GLU A 73 -10.32 -5.89 -6.82
C GLU A 73 -9.68 -4.59 -6.32
N HIS A 74 -9.38 -4.52 -5.02
CA HIS A 74 -8.73 -3.35 -4.41
C HIS A 74 -7.28 -3.21 -4.86
N TRP A 75 -6.61 -4.33 -5.15
CA TRP A 75 -5.27 -4.32 -5.71
C TRP A 75 -5.25 -3.68 -7.10
N PHE A 76 -6.19 -4.07 -7.96
CA PHE A 76 -6.37 -3.46 -9.28
C PHE A 76 -6.82 -2.00 -9.19
N GLU A 77 -7.68 -1.66 -8.24
CA GLU A 77 -8.13 -0.29 -8.08
C GLU A 77 -6.97 0.67 -7.75
N LEU A 78 -6.05 0.28 -6.87
CA LEU A 78 -4.83 1.04 -6.59
C LEU A 78 -3.90 1.11 -7.81
N LEU A 79 -3.82 0.03 -8.59
CA LEU A 79 -3.03 0.01 -9.84
C LEU A 79 -3.61 0.98 -10.88
N GLU A 80 -4.92 0.96 -11.10
CA GLU A 80 -5.61 1.88 -12.01
C GLU A 80 -5.47 3.34 -11.56
N ALA A 81 -5.55 3.61 -10.24
CA ALA A 81 -5.33 4.92 -9.69
C ALA A 81 -3.88 5.41 -9.91
N SER A 82 -2.91 4.50 -9.80
CA SER A 82 -1.50 4.76 -10.07
C SER A 82 -1.25 5.04 -11.56
N TRP A 83 -1.79 4.21 -12.45
CA TRP A 83 -1.65 4.34 -13.90
C TRP A 83 -2.47 5.49 -14.49
N GLY A 84 -3.57 5.88 -13.85
CA GLY A 84 -4.50 6.90 -14.33
C GLY A 84 -5.40 6.43 -15.48
N GLN A 85 -5.42 5.14 -15.78
CA GLN A 85 -6.27 4.49 -16.78
C GLN A 85 -6.68 3.10 -16.28
N LYS A 86 -7.76 2.56 -16.85
CA LYS A 86 -8.20 1.21 -16.53
C LYS A 86 -7.18 0.19 -17.02
N VAL A 87 -7.09 -0.93 -16.30
CA VAL A 87 -6.28 -2.05 -16.77
C VAL A 87 -6.87 -2.63 -18.07
N PRO A 88 -6.03 -3.11 -19.02
CA PRO A 88 -6.49 -3.65 -20.29
C PRO A 88 -7.39 -4.89 -20.19
#